data_AF-A0AA95G3Q5-F1
#
_entry.id   AF-A0AA95G3Q5-F1
#
_cell.length_a   1.000
_cell.length_b   1.000
_cell.length_c   1.000
_cell.angle_alpha   90.00
_cell.angle_beta   90.00
_cell.angle_gamma   90.00
#
_symmetry.space_group_name_H-M   'P 1'
#
loop_
_entity.id
_entity.type
_entity.pdbx_description
1 polymer ?
#
loop_
_entity_poly.entity_id
_entity_poly.type
_entity_poly.pdbx_seq_one_letter_code
_entity_poly.pdbx_strand_id
1 'polypeptide(L)'
;MKITILISLVFLLNLQGCISVGKKFDQTKTTEIKTNITTQKDIIKIFGEPDSVGFSNNILIFEYLSITGSSLSLSGKRLYVVFNENNTVKEYSFYKMKDN
;
A
#
# COMPACT_ATOMS: atom_id res chain seq x y z
N MET A 1 -15.94 -44.62 -5.23
CA MET A 1 -14.87 -44.10 -4.36
C MET A 1 -13.78 -43.36 -5.13
N LYS A 2 -13.19 -43.92 -6.20
CA LYS A 2 -12.14 -43.24 -6.99
C LYS A 2 -12.57 -41.92 -7.68
N ILE A 3 -13.79 -41.87 -8.23
CA ILE A 3 -14.34 -40.67 -8.90
C ILE A 3 -14.66 -39.54 -7.92
N THR A 4 -15.20 -39.86 -6.74
CA THR A 4 -15.53 -38.85 -5.71
C THR A 4 -14.27 -38.15 -5.17
N ILE A 5 -13.16 -38.90 -5.01
CA ILE A 5 -11.87 -38.35 -4.62
C ILE A 5 -11.31 -37.45 -5.73
N LEU A 6 -11.45 -37.85 -7.00
CA LEU A 6 -11.00 -37.05 -8.15
C LEU A 6 -11.76 -35.72 -8.25
N ILE A 7 -13.07 -35.73 -8.04
CA ILE A 7 -13.92 -34.53 -8.04
C ILE A 7 -13.57 -33.60 -6.87
N SER A 8 -13.36 -34.16 -5.68
CA SER A 8 -12.92 -33.39 -4.51
C SER A 8 -11.55 -32.74 -4.73
N LEU A 9 -10.62 -33.41 -5.42
CA LEU A 9 -9.29 -32.90 -5.71
C LEU A 9 -9.32 -31.78 -6.77
N VAL A 10 -10.17 -31.90 -7.79
CA VAL A 10 -10.37 -30.85 -8.81
C VAL A 10 -11.02 -29.60 -8.21
N PHE A 11 -11.92 -29.75 -7.24
CA PHE A 11 -12.55 -28.62 -6.57
C PHE A 11 -11.56 -27.81 -5.72
N LEU A 12 -10.61 -28.49 -5.07
CA LEU A 12 -9.54 -27.84 -4.30
C LEU A 12 -8.56 -27.05 -5.17
N LEU A 13 -8.37 -27.43 -6.43
CA LEU A 13 -7.48 -26.73 -7.37
C LEU A 13 -8.06 -25.42 -7.91
N ASN A 14 -9.34 -25.11 -7.65
CA ASN A 14 -10.00 -23.89 -8.12
C ASN A 14 -10.11 -22.79 -7.04
N LEU A 15 -9.55 -22.98 -5.84
CA LEU A 15 -9.48 -21.91 -4.84
C LEU A 15 -8.39 -20.90 -5.22
N GLN A 16 -8.73 -19.97 -6.10
CA GLN A 16 -7.92 -18.76 -6.28
C GLN A 16 -8.20 -17.81 -5.12
N GLY A 17 -7.17 -17.48 -4.36
CA GLY A 17 -7.27 -16.51 -3.27
C GLY A 17 -7.26 -15.09 -3.82
N CYS A 18 -8.23 -14.26 -3.42
CA CYS A 18 -8.12 -12.81 -3.53
C CYS A 18 -7.31 -12.28 -2.35
N ILE A 19 -6.33 -11.42 -2.63
CA ILE A 19 -5.48 -10.77 -1.63
C ILE A 19 -5.82 -9.29 -1.62
N SER A 20 -5.95 -8.72 -0.42
CA SER A 20 -6.06 -7.28 -0.20
C SER A 20 -5.19 -6.90 1.00
N VAL A 21 -4.26 -5.97 0.82
CA VAL A 21 -3.34 -5.49 1.86
C VAL A 21 -3.36 -3.97 1.92
N GLY A 22 -3.44 -3.44 3.15
CA GLY A 22 -3.44 -2.01 3.46
C GLY A 22 -4.68 -1.26 2.95
N LYS A 23 -4.65 0.07 3.01
CA LYS A 23 -5.80 0.93 2.71
C LYS A 23 -5.68 1.57 1.32
N LYS A 24 -6.82 1.63 0.62
CA LYS A 24 -6.92 2.40 -0.62
C LYS A 24 -6.77 3.90 -0.30
N PHE A 25 -5.79 4.53 -0.93
CA PHE A 25 -5.61 5.99 -0.87
C PHE A 25 -5.74 6.60 -2.27
N ASP A 26 -6.05 7.90 -2.38
CA ASP A 26 -6.14 8.56 -3.68
C ASP A 26 -4.74 8.95 -4.18
N GLN A 27 -4.30 8.35 -5.28
CA GLN A 27 -2.97 8.61 -5.83
C GLN A 27 -2.86 9.96 -6.52
N THR A 28 -3.97 10.57 -6.94
CA THR A 28 -3.94 11.86 -7.66
C THR A 28 -3.47 12.98 -6.73
N LYS A 29 -3.74 12.84 -5.44
CA LYS A 29 -3.37 13.78 -4.38
C LYS A 29 -1.88 13.78 -4.03
N THR A 30 -1.07 12.85 -4.55
CA THR A 30 0.39 12.92 -4.34
C THR A 30 1.00 14.17 -4.98
N THR A 31 0.29 14.81 -5.92
CA THR A 31 0.68 16.09 -6.52
C THR A 31 0.46 17.29 -5.59
N GLU A 32 -0.32 17.13 -4.52
CA GLU A 32 -0.58 18.17 -3.51
C GLU A 32 0.55 18.27 -2.47
N ILE A 33 1.45 17.28 -2.43
CA ILE A 33 2.57 17.22 -1.49
C ILE A 33 3.65 18.22 -1.94
N LYS A 34 3.94 19.19 -1.08
CA LYS A 34 4.99 20.18 -1.27
C LYS A 34 6.06 20.00 -0.18
N THR A 35 7.30 19.80 -0.61
CA THR A 35 8.45 19.67 0.30
C THR A 35 8.63 20.95 1.12
N ASN A 36 9.02 20.78 2.39
CA ASN A 36 9.19 21.82 3.41
C ASN A 36 7.94 22.68 3.69
N ILE A 37 6.77 22.34 3.12
CA ILE A 37 5.53 23.10 3.26
C ILE A 37 4.43 22.21 3.84
N THR A 38 4.14 21.07 3.19
CA THR A 38 3.11 20.14 3.64
C THR A 38 3.52 19.54 4.98
N THR A 39 2.62 19.54 5.96
CA THR A 39 2.88 18.99 7.29
C THR A 39 2.46 17.53 7.41
N GLN A 40 2.94 16.84 8.45
CA GLN A 40 2.45 15.52 8.84
C GLN A 40 0.91 15.48 9.00
N LYS A 41 0.32 16.52 9.59
CA LYS A 41 -1.15 16.63 9.76
C LYS A 41 -1.86 16.77 8.41
N ASP A 42 -1.28 17.51 7.47
CA ASP A 42 -1.84 17.63 6.12
C ASP A 42 -1.79 16.28 5.39
N ILE A 43 -0.69 15.53 5.52
CA ILE A 43 -0.57 14.17 4.96
C ILE A 43 -1.67 13.26 5.50
N ILE A 44 -1.91 13.26 6.82
CA ILE A 44 -3.00 12.50 7.42
C ILE A 44 -4.37 12.97 6.91
N LYS A 45 -4.57 14.27 6.74
CA LYS A 45 -5.83 14.81 6.20
C LYS A 45 -6.07 14.41 4.74
N ILE A 46 -5.01 14.33 3.94
CA ILE A 46 -5.07 14.02 2.50
C ILE A 46 -5.27 12.51 2.27
N PHE A 47 -4.50 11.68 2.97
CA PHE A 47 -4.38 10.23 2.70
C PHE A 47 -4.97 9.34 3.81
N GLY A 48 -5.30 9.90 4.97
CA GLY A 48 -5.71 9.17 6.17
C GLY A 48 -4.51 8.74 7.03
N GLU A 49 -4.79 7.93 8.05
CA GLU A 49 -3.75 7.31 8.87
C GLU A 49 -2.88 6.37 8.03
N PRO A 50 -1.54 6.44 8.16
CA PRO A 50 -0.63 5.58 7.41
C PRO A 50 -0.84 4.10 7.75
N ASP A 51 -0.51 3.22 6.81
CA ASP A 51 -0.54 1.77 7.03
C ASP A 51 0.62 1.32 7.91
N SER A 52 1.77 2.00 7.83
CA SER A 52 2.90 1.78 8.71
C SER A 52 3.62 3.09 9.04
N VAL A 53 4.20 3.16 10.25
CA VAL A 53 5.03 4.28 10.70
C VAL A 53 6.43 3.75 10.98
N GLY A 54 7.42 4.25 10.26
CA GLY A 54 8.83 3.95 10.45
C GLY A 54 9.57 5.08 11.15
N PHE A 55 10.64 4.72 11.84
CA PHE A 55 11.60 5.66 12.42
C PHE A 55 13.01 5.20 12.07
N SER A 56 13.77 6.03 11.37
CA SER A 56 15.16 5.73 11.01
C SER A 56 16.02 6.95 11.30
N ASN A 57 17.05 6.82 12.14
CA ASN A 57 17.92 7.94 12.53
C ASN A 57 17.14 9.20 12.96
N ASN A 58 16.14 9.04 13.85
CA ASN A 58 15.21 10.11 14.27
C ASN A 58 14.33 10.74 13.18
N ILE A 59 14.35 10.19 11.96
CA ILE A 59 13.51 10.62 10.86
C ILE A 59 12.22 9.78 10.87
N LEU A 60 11.10 10.47 11.00
CA LEU A 60 9.76 9.88 10.90
C LEU A 60 9.44 9.58 9.42
N ILE A 61 8.87 8.40 9.17
CA ILE A 61 8.47 7.96 7.84
C ILE A 61 7.04 7.41 7.92
N PHE A 62 6.17 7.92 7.07
CA PHE A 62 4.84 7.35 6.84
C PHE A 62 4.84 6.48 5.59
N GLU A 63 4.25 5.30 5.68
CA GLU A 63 4.02 4.41 4.55
C GLU A 63 2.53 4.21 4.34
N TYR A 64 2.10 4.39 3.10
CA TYR A 64 0.78 4.01 2.61
C TYR A 64 0.96 2.92 1.56
N LEU A 65 0.27 1.80 1.74
CA LEU A 65 0.34 0.63 0.88
C LEU A 65 -1.07 0.17 0.54
N SER A 66 -1.35 0.01 -0.74
CA SER A 66 -2.58 -0.60 -1.21
C SER A 66 -2.21 -1.66 -2.22
N ILE A 67 -2.39 -2.93 -1.87
CA ILE A 67 -2.23 -4.06 -2.80
C ILE A 67 -3.57 -4.78 -2.90
N THR A 68 -4.00 -5.08 -4.12
CA THR A 68 -5.22 -5.85 -4.39
C THR A 68 -5.00 -6.73 -5.60
N GLY A 69 -5.54 -7.95 -5.56
CA GLY A 69 -5.50 -8.84 -6.71
C GLY A 69 -5.86 -10.27 -6.35
N SER A 70 -5.51 -11.19 -7.21
CA SER A 70 -5.63 -12.63 -6.98
C SER A 70 -4.26 -13.29 -7.00
N SER A 71 -4.21 -14.59 -6.69
CA SER A 71 -2.99 -15.40 -6.76
C SER A 71 -2.30 -15.41 -8.14
N LEU A 72 -2.96 -14.97 -9.21
CA LEU A 72 -2.40 -14.88 -10.56
C LEU A 72 -2.06 -13.45 -11.00
N SER A 73 -2.57 -12.42 -10.33
CA SER A 73 -2.32 -11.03 -10.73
C SER A 73 -2.47 -10.11 -9.54
N LEU A 74 -1.36 -9.53 -9.10
CA LEU A 74 -1.33 -8.50 -8.09
C LEU A 74 -1.12 -7.13 -8.73
N SER A 75 -1.84 -6.17 -8.19
CA SER A 75 -1.67 -4.76 -8.49
C SER A 75 -1.60 -4.00 -7.19
N GLY A 76 -0.88 -2.88 -7.19
CA GLY A 76 -0.80 -2.09 -5.99
C GLY A 76 -0.14 -0.75 -6.20
N LYS A 77 -0.03 -0.03 -5.10
CA LYS A 77 0.66 1.24 -5.04
C LYS A 77 1.17 1.48 -3.64
N ARG A 78 2.25 2.24 -3.58
CA ARG A 78 2.91 2.59 -2.34
C ARG A 78 3.32 4.06 -2.36
N LEU A 79 3.17 4.73 -1.22
CA LEU A 79 3.66 6.07 -0.98
C LEU A 79 4.49 6.06 0.31
N TYR A 80 5.73 6.51 0.22
CA TYR A 80 6.55 6.87 1.37
C TYR A 80 6.58 8.37 1.53
N VAL A 81 6.44 8.86 2.75
CA VAL A 81 6.61 10.27 3.11
C VAL A 81 7.58 10.37 4.26
N VAL A 82 8.69 11.06 4.03
CA VAL A 82 9.76 11.27 5.01
C VAL A 82 9.62 12.68 5.56
N PHE A 83 9.71 12.84 6.86
CA PHE A 83 9.52 14.14 7.52
C PHE A 83 10.83 14.75 8.00
N ASN A 84 10.87 16.08 8.00
CA ASN A 84 11.85 16.87 8.73
C ASN A 84 11.53 16.86 10.24
N GLU A 85 12.49 17.28 11.07
CA GLU A 85 12.29 17.43 12.52
C GLU A 85 11.18 18.44 12.88
N ASN A 86 10.92 19.42 11.99
CA ASN A 86 9.83 20.38 12.15
C ASN A 86 8.45 19.85 11.68
N ASN A 87 8.33 18.54 11.44
CA ASN A 87 7.12 17.84 10.98
C ASN A 87 6.60 18.26 9.58
N THR A 88 7.43 18.91 8.76
CA THR A 88 7.14 19.13 7.33
C THR A 88 7.70 18.00 6.48
N VAL A 89 7.14 17.78 5.29
CA VAL A 89 7.63 16.77 4.35
C VAL A 89 9.02 17.14 3.88
N LYS A 90 9.99 16.25 4.12
CA LYS A 90 11.35 16.33 3.59
C LYS A 90 11.38 15.85 2.14
N GLU A 91 10.86 14.65 1.92
CA GLU A 91 10.79 13.99 0.61
C GLU A 91 9.65 12.99 0.59
N TYR A 92 9.21 12.59 -0.60
CA TYR A 92 8.21 11.55 -0.78
C TYR A 92 8.51 10.73 -2.03
N SER A 93 8.02 9.50 -2.06
CA SER A 93 8.20 8.60 -3.20
C SER A 93 6.95 7.77 -3.42
N PHE A 94 6.46 7.77 -4.66
CA PHE A 94 5.25 7.04 -5.06
C PHE A 94 5.58 5.99 -6.12
N TYR A 95 5.09 4.77 -5.92
CA TYR A 95 5.31 3.64 -6.81
C TYR A 95 3.99 2.96 -7.15
N LYS A 96 3.81 2.59 -8.42
CA LYS A 96 2.76 1.65 -8.84
C LYS A 96 3.38 0.27 -9.02
N MET A 97 2.75 -0.72 -8.43
CA MET A 97 3.08 -2.14 -8.58
C MET A 97 2.10 -2.76 -9.56
N LYS A 98 2.61 -3.46 -10.56
CA LYS A 98 1.79 -4.27 -11.47
C LYS A 98 2.60 -5.53 -11.77
N ASP A 99 1.99 -6.70 -11.59
CA ASP A 99 2.54 -7.93 -12.17
C ASP A 99 2.61 -7.77 -13.69
N ASN A 100 3.76 -8.14 -14.27
CA ASN A 100 3.96 -8.21 -15.72
C ASN A 100 3.21 -9.40 -16.30
#